data_AF-A0A257JD65-F1
#
_entry.id   AF-A0A257JD65-F1
#
_cell.length_a   1.000
_cell.length_b   1.000
_cell.length_c   1.000
_cell.angle_alpha   90.00
_cell.angle_beta   90.00
_cell.angle_gamma   90.00
#
_symmetry.space_group_name_H-M   'P 1'
#
loop_
_entity.id
_entity.type
_entity.pdbx_description
1 polymer ?
#
loop_
_entity_poly.entity_id
_entity_poly.type
_entity_poly.pdbx_seq_one_letter_code
_entity_poly.pdbx_strand_id
1 'polypeptide(L)' 'MHALRDFFTSEYGLLSAAVIAFTLGMGAFFARYISSHIREDAARAAREAAGR' A
#
# COMPACT_ATOMS: atom_id res chain seq x y z
N MET A 1 -10.96 24.91 17.25
CA MET A 1 -9.97 24.05 16.55
C MET A 1 -9.01 23.40 17.57
N HIS A 2 -9.52 22.53 18.45
CA HIS A 2 -8.71 21.80 19.46
C HIS A 2 -8.85 20.26 19.34
N ALA A 3 -9.89 19.78 18.65
CA ALA A 3 -10.21 18.36 18.50
C ALA A 3 -9.15 17.56 17.74
N LEU A 4 -8.53 18.13 16.71
CA LEU A 4 -7.47 17.44 15.94
C LEU A 4 -6.18 17.28 16.76
N ARG A 5 -5.94 18.18 17.72
CA ARG A 5 -4.75 18.16 18.57
C ARG A 5 -4.91 17.22 19.77
N ASP A 6 -6.11 17.18 20.37
CA ASP A 6 -6.43 16.19 21.42
C ASP A 6 -6.45 14.76 20.86
N PHE A 7 -6.85 14.55 19.59
CA PHE A 7 -6.72 13.24 18.95
C PHE A 7 -5.24 12.84 18.81
N PHE A 8 -4.38 13.75 18.36
CA PHE A 8 -2.95 13.46 18.19
C PHE A 8 -2.17 13.29 19.50
N THR A 9 -2.66 13.85 20.61
CA THR A 9 -1.99 13.78 21.93
C THR A 9 -2.62 12.77 22.89
N SER A 10 -3.88 12.37 22.69
CA SER A 10 -4.49 11.27 23.42
C SER A 10 -4.03 9.93 22.83
N GLU A 11 -3.68 8.97 23.69
CA GLU A 11 -3.14 7.64 23.33
C GLU A 11 -3.95 6.93 22.22
N TYR A 12 -5.25 7.24 22.11
CA TYR A 12 -6.18 6.72 21.11
C TYR A 12 -5.93 7.20 19.68
N GLY A 13 -5.55 8.45 19.45
CA GLY A 13 -5.36 8.95 18.09
C GLY A 13 -3.97 8.67 17.55
N LEU A 14 -2.96 8.52 18.42
CA LEU A 14 -1.65 8.00 18.00
C LEU A 14 -1.77 6.54 17.54
N LEU A 15 -2.52 5.72 18.28
CA LEU A 15 -2.78 4.33 17.94
C LEU A 15 -3.64 4.22 16.65
N SER A 16 -4.67 5.05 16.52
CA SER A 16 -5.44 5.13 15.27
C SER A 16 -4.61 5.60 14.08
N ALA A 17 -3.75 6.61 14.26
CA ALA A 17 -2.85 7.09 13.21
C ALA A 17 -1.85 5.99 12.79
N ALA A 18 -1.31 5.23 13.76
CA ALA A 18 -0.43 4.11 13.48
C ALA A 18 -1.13 3.01 12.68
N VAL A 19 -2.38 2.66 13.03
CA VAL A 19 -3.18 1.66 12.29
C VAL A 19 -3.49 2.15 10.87
N ILE A 20 -3.86 3.42 10.70
CA ILE A 20 -4.12 4.00 9.37
C ILE A 20 -2.85 3.97 8.52
N ALA A 21 -1.72 4.42 9.07
CA ALA A 21 -0.43 4.40 8.39
C ALA A 21 -0.02 2.98 8.02
N PHE A 22 -0.21 2.01 8.92
CA PHE A 22 0.08 0.60 8.67
C PHE A 22 -0.81 0.01 7.57
N THR A 23 -2.12 0.29 7.62
CA THR A 23 -3.09 -0.20 6.62
C THR A 23 -2.78 0.36 5.23
N LEU A 24 -2.53 1.67 5.13
CA LEU A 24 -2.13 2.31 3.87
C LEU A 24 -0.76 1.83 3.39
N GLY A 25 0.19 1.65 4.30
CA GLY A 25 1.52 1.12 4.00
C GLY A 25 1.47 -0.30 3.44
N MET A 26 0.69 -1.19 4.06
CA MET A 26 0.43 -2.53 3.54
C MET A 26 -0.26 -2.48 2.18
N GLY A 27 -1.30 -1.66 2.02
CA GLY A 27 -1.99 -1.52 0.73
C GLY A 27 -1.06 -1.10 -0.40
N ALA A 28 -0.22 -0.08 -0.16
CA ALA A 28 0.78 0.38 -1.12
C ALA A 28 1.86 -0.69 -1.38
N PHE A 29 2.31 -1.41 -0.34
CA PHE A 29 3.28 -2.49 -0.47
C PHE A 29 2.75 -3.62 -1.34
N PHE A 30 1.52 -4.09 -1.10
CA PHE A 30 0.90 -5.13 -1.92
C PHE A 30 0.67 -4.66 -3.35
N ALA A 31 0.16 -3.44 -3.54
CA ALA A 31 -0.02 -2.87 -4.89
C ALA A 31 1.31 -2.81 -5.65
N ARG A 32 2.40 -2.41 -4.98
CA ARG A 32 3.75 -2.40 -5.56
C ARG A 32 4.27 -3.81 -5.84
N TYR A 33 4.09 -4.74 -4.91
CA TYR A 33 4.52 -6.13 -5.04
C TYR A 33 3.84 -6.81 -6.24
N ILE A 34 2.51 -6.70 -6.30
CA ILE A 34 1.69 -7.24 -7.38
C ILE A 34 2.04 -6.57 -8.70
N SER A 35 2.18 -5.24 -8.74
CA SER A 35 2.56 -4.55 -9.99
C SER A 35 3.94 -4.98 -10.50
N SER A 36 4.89 -5.24 -9.60
CA SER A 36 6.21 -5.75 -9.96
C SER A 36 6.13 -7.16 -10.53
N HIS A 37 5.36 -8.04 -9.90
CA HIS A 37 5.16 -9.42 -10.34
C HIS A 37 4.42 -9.49 -11.69
N ILE A 38 3.33 -8.72 -11.82
CA ILE A 38 2.57 -8.60 -13.07
C ILE A 38 3.45 -8.11 -14.21
N ARG A 39 4.42 -7.20 -13.96
CA ARG A 39 5.32 -6.73 -15.01
C ARG A 39 6.21 -7.86 -15.55
N GLU A 40 6.63 -8.75 -14.68
CA GLU A 40 7.47 -9.89 -15.01
C GLU A 40 6.66 -10.98 -15.73
N ASP A 41 5.46 -11.29 -15.23
CA ASP A 41 4.50 -12.18 -15.88
C ASP A 41 4.04 -11.64 -17.25
N ALA A 42 3.75 -10.34 -17.34
CA ALA A 42 3.37 -9.68 -18.59
C ALA A 42 4.52 -9.68 -19.60
N ALA A 43 5.78 -9.52 -19.15
CA ALA A 43 6.94 -9.64 -20.04
C ALA A 43 7.13 -11.07 -20.55
N ARG A 44 6.86 -12.08 -19.70
CA ARG A 44 6.90 -13.50 -20.08
C ARG A 44 5.78 -13.84 -21.06
N ALA A 45 4.55 -13.41 -20.77
CA ALA A 45 3.38 -13.56 -21.63
C ALA A 45 3.56 -12.82 -22.97
N ALA A 46 4.17 -11.63 -22.98
CA ALA A 46 4.45 -10.89 -24.20
C ALA A 46 5.49 -11.60 -25.09
N ARG A 47 6.50 -12.26 -24.51
CA ARG A 47 7.44 -13.10 -25.27
C ARG A 47 6.78 -14.36 -25.83
N GLU A 48 5.90 -14.99 -25.05
CA GLU A 48 5.11 -16.14 -25.53
C GLU A 48 4.10 -15.73 -26.62
N ALA A 49 3.52 -14.54 -26.53
CA ALA A 49 2.62 -13.98 -27.55
C ALA A 49 3.36 -13.53 -28.82
N ALA A 50 4.58 -12.99 -28.70
CA ALA A 50 5.41 -12.58 -29.83
C ALA A 50 6.13 -13.76 -30.52
N GLY A 51 6.18 -14.92 -29.88
CA GLY A 51 6.74 -16.16 -30.42
C GLY A 51 5.73 -17.07 -31.14
N ARG A 52 4.46 -16.66 -31.25
CA ARG A 52 3.41 -17.31 -32.03
C ARG A 52 3.10 -16.51 -33.28
#